data_AF-A0A819Y2P7-F1
#
_entry.id   AF-A0A819Y2P7-F1
#
_cell.length_a   1.000
_cell.length_b   1.000
_cell.length_c   1.000
_cell.angle_alpha   90.00
_cell.angle_beta   90.00
_cell.angle_gamma   90.00
#
_symmetry.space_group_name_H-M   'P 1'
#
loop_
_entity.id
_entity.type
_entity.pdbx_description
1 polymer ?
#
loop_
_entity_poly.entity_id
_entity_poly.type
_entity_poly.pdbx_seq_one_letter_code
_entity_poly.pdbx_strand_id
1 'polypeptide(L)'
;MTTSSTSTRTTANCVPPYASSPSGGCVNVLIDVNNCGTIGHNCSASNYTSCLAGTCSNAPGIQLANSNYVWTAGINGQVDDNFYGVTLPWNITLYNTSTSFVYVTTNGVICLGLCSSAYTETALPAAPFSGVTALPYWDDLFIYANTSQGIYYGTERNAPNRTLIFECYMSHYNQASQYYHFQVVFFEAAPGIVQYKYFSASDGGISCTIGVQASSSGSFIQYSFDTANSVFSRMMLTFDTNYGTATNSTF
;
A
#
# COMPACT_ATOMS: atom_id res chain seq x y z
N MET A 1 -28.34 -30.78 40.70
CA MET A 1 -28.85 -29.97 39.56
C MET A 1 -27.67 -29.30 38.91
N THR A 2 -27.20 -29.83 37.79
CA THR A 2 -26.13 -29.21 36.98
C THR A 2 -26.75 -28.86 35.64
N THR A 3 -27.21 -27.62 35.51
CA THR A 3 -27.63 -27.06 34.23
C THR A 3 -26.36 -26.67 33.46
N SER A 4 -25.92 -27.54 32.56
CA SER A 4 -24.90 -27.20 31.57
C SER A 4 -25.59 -26.42 30.45
N SER A 5 -25.37 -25.12 30.38
CA SER A 5 -25.84 -24.29 29.27
C SER A 5 -24.88 -24.47 28.09
N THR A 6 -25.25 -25.34 27.16
CA THR A 6 -24.57 -25.45 25.88
C THR A 6 -24.88 -24.20 25.06
N SER A 7 -23.98 -23.21 25.10
CA SER A 7 -24.04 -22.06 24.18
C SER A 7 -23.65 -22.54 22.79
N THR A 8 -24.65 -22.79 21.94
CA THR A 8 -24.44 -23.02 20.51
C THR A 8 -23.97 -21.71 19.89
N ARG A 9 -22.65 -21.54 19.76
CA ARG A 9 -22.06 -20.49 18.92
C ARG A 9 -22.47 -20.76 17.48
N THR A 10 -23.45 -20.03 16.99
CA THR A 10 -23.72 -19.89 15.56
C THR A 10 -22.49 -19.26 14.92
N THR A 11 -21.72 -20.06 14.19
CA THR A 11 -20.64 -19.56 13.33
C THR A 11 -21.29 -18.70 12.25
N ALA A 12 -21.14 -17.38 12.35
CA ALA A 12 -21.57 -16.48 11.30
C ALA A 12 -20.87 -16.88 9.99
N ASN A 13 -21.65 -17.16 8.93
CA ASN A 13 -21.12 -17.40 7.59
C ASN A 13 -20.63 -16.08 7.01
N CYS A 14 -19.39 -15.72 7.33
CA CYS A 14 -18.79 -14.48 6.86
C CYS A 14 -18.30 -14.65 5.42
N VAL A 15 -18.70 -13.71 4.57
CA VAL A 15 -18.27 -13.66 3.16
C VAL A 15 -16.90 -12.97 3.11
N PRO A 16 -15.92 -13.46 2.34
CA PRO A 16 -14.61 -12.81 2.21
C PRO A 16 -14.74 -11.31 1.87
N PRO A 17 -13.93 -10.40 2.45
CA PRO A 17 -12.78 -10.60 3.37
C PRO A 17 -13.12 -10.77 4.86
N TYR A 18 -14.36 -11.08 5.22
CA TYR A 18 -14.73 -11.16 6.62
C TYR A 18 -14.59 -12.60 7.16
N ALA A 19 -14.07 -12.76 8.38
CA ALA A 19 -14.00 -14.03 9.10
C ALA A 19 -14.76 -13.94 10.44
N SER A 20 -15.19 -15.08 10.98
CA SER A 20 -16.02 -15.13 12.19
C SER A 20 -15.18 -14.92 13.46
N SER A 21 -15.55 -13.92 14.26
CA SER A 21 -14.92 -13.65 15.56
C SER A 21 -15.38 -14.64 16.64
N PRO A 22 -14.60 -14.85 17.70
CA PRO A 22 -15.05 -15.59 18.88
C PRO A 22 -16.26 -14.96 19.57
N SER A 23 -16.52 -13.67 19.34
CA SER A 23 -17.71 -12.95 19.83
C SER A 23 -18.95 -13.11 18.94
N GLY A 24 -18.85 -13.81 17.80
CA GLY A 24 -19.98 -14.16 16.95
C GLY A 24 -20.29 -13.17 15.81
N GLY A 25 -19.37 -12.28 15.46
CA GLY A 25 -19.52 -11.30 14.36
C GLY A 25 -18.56 -11.56 13.20
N CYS A 26 -18.77 -10.88 12.07
CA CYS A 26 -17.88 -10.94 10.90
C CYS A 26 -16.86 -9.78 10.96
N VAL A 27 -15.57 -10.09 11.01
CA VAL A 27 -14.46 -9.12 11.10
C VAL A 27 -13.65 -9.16 9.83
N ASN A 28 -13.38 -8.00 9.24
CA ASN A 28 -12.60 -7.90 8.01
C ASN A 28 -11.12 -8.14 8.30
N VAL A 29 -10.58 -9.27 7.81
CA VAL A 29 -9.19 -9.68 8.10
C VAL A 29 -8.14 -8.88 7.32
N LEU A 30 -8.56 -8.06 6.34
CA LEU A 30 -7.65 -7.18 5.58
C LEU A 30 -7.39 -5.82 6.26
N ILE A 31 -8.04 -5.56 7.38
CA ILE A 31 -7.96 -4.28 8.11
C ILE A 31 -7.72 -4.45 9.61
N ASP A 32 -7.86 -5.66 10.17
CA ASP A 32 -7.53 -5.89 11.58
C ASP A 32 -6.02 -6.08 11.82
N VAL A 33 -5.30 -4.96 11.84
CA VAL A 33 -3.87 -4.90 12.19
C VAL A 33 -3.58 -5.36 13.62
N ASN A 34 -4.59 -5.49 14.49
CA ASN A 34 -4.42 -6.02 15.84
C ASN A 34 -4.46 -7.55 15.89
N ASN A 35 -4.72 -8.23 14.77
CA ASN A 35 -4.84 -9.69 14.73
C ASN A 35 -3.84 -10.33 13.76
N CYS A 36 -2.84 -9.59 13.30
CA CYS A 36 -1.76 -10.18 12.52
C CYS A 36 -2.24 -10.99 11.29
N GLY A 37 -3.32 -10.56 10.63
CA GLY A 37 -3.94 -11.28 9.50
C GLY A 37 -4.74 -12.54 9.86
N THR A 38 -4.91 -12.89 11.15
CA THR A 38 -5.75 -14.01 11.61
C THR A 38 -6.44 -13.73 12.96
N ILE A 39 -7.75 -13.95 13.04
CA ILE A 39 -8.56 -13.71 14.25
C ILE A 39 -7.95 -14.42 15.48
N GLY A 40 -7.55 -13.65 16.49
CA GLY A 40 -7.02 -14.15 17.77
C GLY A 40 -5.51 -13.97 17.97
N HIS A 41 -4.77 -13.47 16.98
CA HIS A 41 -3.32 -13.24 17.07
C HIS A 41 -2.96 -11.78 17.32
N ASN A 42 -3.21 -11.30 18.54
CA ASN A 42 -2.86 -9.95 18.97
C ASN A 42 -1.42 -9.85 19.47
N CYS A 43 -0.59 -9.11 18.73
CA CYS A 43 0.76 -8.78 19.15
C CYS A 43 0.68 -7.75 20.28
N SER A 44 0.84 -8.19 21.54
CA SER A 44 0.79 -7.31 22.71
C SER A 44 1.79 -6.15 22.55
N ALA A 45 1.27 -4.92 22.62
CA ALA A 45 1.87 -3.66 22.16
C ALA A 45 3.21 -3.22 22.77
N SER A 46 3.95 -4.07 23.49
CA SER A 46 5.22 -3.70 24.14
C SER A 46 6.48 -4.17 23.43
N ASN A 47 6.43 -5.20 22.57
CA ASN A 47 7.66 -5.83 22.05
C ASN A 47 7.75 -5.97 20.52
N TYR A 48 6.71 -5.65 19.76
CA TYR A 48 6.64 -5.96 18.32
C TYR A 48 6.42 -4.70 17.46
N THR A 49 7.09 -4.63 16.31
CA THR A 49 7.03 -3.50 15.36
C THR A 49 6.25 -3.85 14.09
N SER A 50 5.96 -5.13 13.81
CA SER A 50 5.11 -5.55 12.70
C SER A 50 4.52 -6.96 12.84
N CYS A 51 3.64 -7.30 11.91
CA CYS A 51 3.18 -8.66 11.66
C CYS A 51 3.43 -9.07 10.20
N LEU A 52 3.90 -10.31 9.98
CA LEU A 52 3.92 -10.97 8.67
C LEU A 52 3.18 -12.31 8.80
N ALA A 53 2.09 -12.49 8.04
CA ALA A 53 1.38 -13.78 7.88
C ALA A 53 1.07 -14.55 9.19
N GLY A 54 0.58 -13.88 10.24
CA GLY A 54 0.26 -14.53 11.53
C GLY A 54 1.42 -14.61 12.53
N THR A 55 2.60 -14.04 12.21
CA THR A 55 3.76 -14.01 13.10
C THR A 55 4.13 -12.58 13.50
N CYS A 56 4.19 -12.31 14.81
CA CYS A 56 4.65 -11.03 15.36
C CYS A 56 6.17 -10.89 15.23
N SER A 57 6.65 -9.74 14.77
CA SER A 57 8.07 -9.45 14.56
C SER A 57 8.52 -8.19 15.30
N ASN A 58 9.74 -8.20 15.82
CA ASN A 58 10.39 -7.07 16.52
C ASN A 58 11.01 -6.05 15.56
N ALA A 59 10.79 -6.19 14.25
CA ALA A 59 11.22 -5.26 13.21
C ALA A 59 10.01 -4.83 12.36
N PRO A 60 9.96 -3.61 11.79
CA PRO A 60 8.99 -3.28 10.74
C PRO A 60 9.09 -4.34 9.66
N GLY A 61 7.98 -4.99 9.36
CA GLY A 61 7.92 -6.21 8.58
C GLY A 61 6.91 -6.00 7.49
N ILE A 62 7.29 -6.50 6.32
CA ILE A 62 6.45 -6.49 5.14
C ILE A 62 5.16 -7.22 5.48
N GLN A 63 4.03 -6.58 5.21
CA GLN A 63 2.69 -7.08 5.50
C GLN A 63 2.25 -8.11 4.45
N LEU A 64 2.77 -8.01 3.22
CA LEU A 64 2.52 -8.97 2.15
C LEU A 64 3.10 -10.36 2.44
N ALA A 65 2.23 -11.35 2.58
CA ALA A 65 2.60 -12.76 2.59
C ALA A 65 3.05 -13.21 1.18
N ASN A 66 4.18 -13.91 1.08
CA ASN A 66 4.75 -14.41 -0.19
C ASN A 66 4.99 -13.31 -1.25
N SER A 67 5.56 -12.19 -0.82
CA SER A 67 5.89 -11.10 -1.73
C SER A 67 7.04 -11.44 -2.68
N ASN A 68 6.96 -10.86 -3.88
CA ASN A 68 8.10 -10.74 -4.77
C ASN A 68 8.78 -9.41 -4.49
N TYR A 69 10.10 -9.41 -4.50
CA TYR A 69 10.86 -8.17 -4.56
C TYR A 69 10.68 -7.58 -5.96
N VAL A 70 10.46 -6.26 -6.04
CA VAL A 70 10.48 -5.55 -7.34
C VAL A 70 11.84 -5.72 -8.03
N TRP A 71 12.89 -6.07 -7.29
CA TRP A 71 14.24 -6.30 -7.80
C TRP A 71 14.59 -7.79 -7.87
N THR A 72 14.96 -8.25 -9.07
CA THR A 72 15.34 -9.66 -9.34
C THR A 72 16.80 -9.97 -9.05
N ALA A 73 17.62 -8.98 -8.71
CA ALA A 73 19.01 -9.18 -8.28
C ALA A 73 19.27 -8.28 -7.07
N GLY A 74 19.67 -8.92 -5.96
CA GLY A 74 19.87 -8.27 -4.67
C GLY A 74 20.69 -7.00 -4.82
N ILE A 75 20.11 -5.89 -4.36
CA ILE A 75 20.87 -4.67 -4.17
C ILE A 75 21.76 -4.94 -2.97
N ASN A 76 23.02 -5.26 -3.25
CA ASN A 76 24.08 -5.21 -2.25
C ASN A 76 24.44 -3.73 -2.00
N GLY A 77 23.47 -2.93 -1.52
CA GLY A 77 23.68 -1.49 -1.44
C GLY A 77 22.41 -0.68 -1.23
N GLN A 78 22.59 0.62 -1.38
CA GLN A 78 21.57 1.64 -1.25
C GLN A 78 21.03 2.04 -2.63
N VAL A 79 19.80 2.57 -2.69
CA VAL A 79 19.13 2.94 -3.94
C VAL A 79 18.51 4.31 -3.80
N ASP A 80 18.73 5.10 -4.84
CA ASP A 80 18.27 6.48 -4.98
C ASP A 80 17.85 6.71 -6.42
N ASP A 81 16.87 7.59 -6.64
CA ASP A 81 16.50 8.11 -7.97
C ASP A 81 16.41 7.09 -9.10
N ASN A 82 15.85 5.92 -8.80
CA ASN A 82 15.73 4.82 -9.75
C ASN A 82 14.30 4.34 -9.91
N PHE A 83 14.01 3.70 -11.03
CA PHE A 83 12.76 2.99 -11.25
C PHE A 83 12.99 1.66 -11.96
N TYR A 84 12.07 0.72 -11.74
CA TYR A 84 12.21 -0.66 -12.19
C TYR A 84 10.92 -1.16 -12.82
N GLY A 85 11.06 -1.85 -13.96
CA GLY A 85 9.93 -2.44 -14.67
C GLY A 85 9.47 -3.71 -13.97
N VAL A 86 8.16 -3.85 -13.76
CA VAL A 86 7.53 -5.01 -13.13
C VAL A 86 6.47 -5.56 -14.08
N THR A 87 6.60 -6.86 -14.41
CA THR A 87 5.56 -7.59 -15.11
C THR A 87 4.61 -8.22 -14.10
N LEU A 88 3.34 -7.87 -14.22
CA LEU A 88 2.24 -8.25 -13.34
C LEU A 88 1.55 -9.51 -13.84
N PRO A 89 0.97 -10.31 -12.94
CA PRO A 89 0.24 -11.53 -13.31
C PRO A 89 -1.11 -11.27 -14.01
N TRP A 90 -1.56 -10.02 -14.06
CA TRP A 90 -2.77 -9.55 -14.73
C TRP A 90 -2.73 -8.03 -14.94
N ASN A 91 -3.62 -7.52 -15.78
CA ASN A 91 -3.65 -6.10 -16.09
C ASN A 91 -4.35 -5.28 -15.00
N ILE A 92 -3.70 -4.25 -14.50
CA ILE A 92 -4.34 -3.20 -13.70
C ILE A 92 -4.82 -2.07 -14.59
N THR A 93 -5.79 -1.28 -14.12
CA THR A 93 -6.39 -0.20 -14.90
C THR A 93 -6.55 1.08 -14.08
N LEU A 94 -6.10 2.21 -14.63
CA LEU A 94 -6.36 3.58 -14.18
C LEU A 94 -6.57 4.49 -15.39
N TYR A 95 -7.47 5.48 -15.31
CA TYR A 95 -7.77 6.40 -16.41
C TYR A 95 -7.94 5.71 -17.78
N ASN A 96 -8.73 4.62 -17.82
CA ASN A 96 -8.95 3.77 -19.00
C ASN A 96 -7.69 3.16 -19.64
N THR A 97 -6.53 3.28 -19.01
CA THR A 97 -5.28 2.65 -19.43
C THR A 97 -5.09 1.36 -18.67
N SER A 98 -5.00 0.24 -19.39
CA SER A 98 -4.85 -1.10 -18.81
C SER A 98 -3.52 -1.72 -19.22
N THR A 99 -2.74 -2.19 -18.26
CA THR A 99 -1.41 -2.79 -18.52
C THR A 99 -1.05 -3.82 -17.45
N SER A 100 -0.30 -4.84 -17.84
CA SER A 100 0.41 -5.76 -16.94
C SER A 100 1.89 -5.41 -16.81
N PHE A 101 2.34 -4.29 -17.37
CA PHE A 101 3.70 -3.81 -17.21
C PHE A 101 3.69 -2.39 -16.65
N VAL A 102 4.33 -2.21 -15.50
CA VAL A 102 4.41 -0.95 -14.77
C VAL A 102 5.86 -0.64 -14.41
N TYR A 103 6.14 0.62 -14.11
CA TYR A 103 7.37 1.00 -13.42
C TYR A 103 7.07 1.40 -11.99
N VAL A 104 7.95 1.06 -11.07
CA VAL A 104 7.89 1.50 -9.68
C VAL A 104 9.19 2.22 -9.33
N THR A 105 9.09 3.38 -8.71
CA THR A 105 10.22 4.27 -8.40
C THR A 105 10.64 4.16 -6.94
N THR A 106 11.90 4.45 -6.64
CA THR A 106 12.38 4.66 -5.26
C THR A 106 11.72 5.88 -4.62
N ASN A 107 11.29 6.85 -5.43
CA ASN A 107 10.63 8.09 -5.01
C ASN A 107 9.12 7.91 -4.77
N GLY A 108 8.67 6.69 -4.45
CA GLY A 108 7.29 6.42 -4.03
C GLY A 108 6.22 6.56 -5.10
N VAL A 109 6.53 6.31 -6.38
CA VAL A 109 5.61 6.46 -7.52
C VAL A 109 5.44 5.15 -8.30
N ILE A 110 4.24 4.91 -8.84
CA ILE A 110 3.94 3.79 -9.75
C ILE A 110 3.39 4.33 -11.07
N CYS A 111 4.06 4.01 -12.18
CA CYS A 111 3.69 4.45 -13.53
C CYS A 111 3.16 3.28 -14.37
N LEU A 112 1.99 3.45 -14.99
CA LEU A 112 1.43 2.53 -15.99
C LEU A 112 1.96 2.94 -17.38
N GLY A 113 3.24 2.63 -17.66
CA GLY A 113 3.87 2.94 -18.94
C GLY A 113 5.05 3.90 -18.82
N LEU A 114 4.91 5.16 -19.22
CA LEU A 114 6.01 6.13 -19.16
C LEU A 114 6.27 6.57 -17.72
N CYS A 115 7.53 6.62 -17.31
CA CYS A 115 7.92 6.95 -15.93
C CYS A 115 9.15 7.86 -15.89
N SER A 116 9.43 8.39 -14.70
CA SER A 116 10.55 9.27 -14.38
C SER A 116 11.10 8.92 -13.00
N SER A 117 12.36 9.27 -12.74
CA SER A 117 12.99 9.19 -11.42
C SER A 117 13.00 10.53 -10.69
N ALA A 118 12.13 11.47 -11.04
CA ALA A 118 12.07 12.76 -10.38
C ALA A 118 11.86 12.59 -8.86
N TYR A 119 12.69 13.27 -8.06
CA TYR A 119 12.60 13.32 -6.60
C TYR A 119 11.94 14.59 -6.10
N THR A 120 11.99 15.68 -6.87
CA THR A 120 11.34 16.95 -6.51
C THR A 120 9.87 16.93 -6.88
N GLU A 121 9.04 16.85 -5.85
CA GLU A 121 7.60 16.88 -5.89
C GLU A 121 7.04 18.22 -6.38
N THR A 122 5.90 18.16 -7.06
CA THR A 122 5.14 19.33 -7.51
C THR A 122 3.65 19.01 -7.46
N ALA A 123 2.80 20.02 -7.30
CA ALA A 123 1.36 19.86 -7.48
C ALA A 123 1.01 19.15 -8.80
N LEU A 124 -0.05 18.34 -8.78
CA LEU A 124 -0.56 17.63 -9.94
C LEU A 124 -1.30 18.58 -10.90
N PRO A 125 -1.22 18.33 -12.23
CA PRO A 125 -0.49 17.24 -12.86
C PRO A 125 1.02 17.53 -12.87
N ALA A 126 1.80 16.54 -12.44
CA ALA A 126 3.24 16.65 -12.35
C ALA A 126 3.88 16.44 -13.73
N ALA A 127 4.65 17.44 -14.17
CA ALA A 127 5.29 17.45 -15.48
C ALA A 127 6.24 16.26 -15.76
N PRO A 128 7.02 15.76 -14.77
CA PRO A 128 7.93 14.64 -15.01
C PRO A 128 7.23 13.32 -15.38
N PHE A 129 5.95 13.15 -15.04
CA PHE A 129 5.21 11.91 -15.27
C PHE A 129 4.22 12.05 -16.42
N SER A 130 4.69 11.78 -17.64
CA SER A 130 3.87 11.94 -18.86
C SER A 130 2.82 10.84 -19.09
N GLY A 131 2.84 9.75 -18.31
CA GLY A 131 1.89 8.65 -18.38
C GLY A 131 0.93 8.58 -17.19
N VAL A 132 0.05 7.58 -17.20
CA VAL A 132 -0.86 7.29 -16.08
C VAL A 132 -0.04 6.90 -14.86
N THR A 133 -0.21 7.64 -13.76
CA THR A 133 0.70 7.57 -12.62
C THR A 133 -0.07 7.63 -11.31
N ALA A 134 0.21 6.70 -10.42
CA ALA A 134 -0.22 6.69 -9.03
C ALA A 134 0.93 7.23 -8.16
N LEU A 135 0.64 8.27 -7.38
CA LEU A 135 1.59 8.96 -6.50
C LEU A 135 1.11 8.79 -5.06
N PRO A 136 1.34 7.63 -4.41
CA PRO A 136 0.95 7.44 -3.01
C PRO A 136 1.76 8.31 -2.05
N TYR A 137 3.03 8.54 -2.36
CA TYR A 137 3.91 9.38 -1.56
C TYR A 137 5.09 9.79 -2.43
N TRP A 138 4.87 10.73 -3.36
CA TRP A 138 5.96 11.19 -4.22
C TRP A 138 6.80 12.23 -3.50
N ASP A 139 8.05 11.86 -3.21
CA ASP A 139 9.07 12.62 -2.48
C ASP A 139 10.47 12.02 -2.78
N ASP A 140 11.52 12.63 -2.25
CA ASP A 140 12.92 12.19 -2.33
C ASP A 140 13.19 10.99 -1.38
N LEU A 141 12.67 9.83 -1.79
CA LEU A 141 12.72 8.60 -1.01
C LEU A 141 13.86 7.66 -1.45
N PHE A 142 14.41 6.98 -0.46
CA PHE A 142 15.66 6.27 -0.51
C PHE A 142 15.56 4.92 0.19
N ILE A 143 16.28 3.94 -0.36
CA ILE A 143 16.41 2.61 0.24
C ILE A 143 17.83 2.46 0.77
N TYR A 144 17.98 2.42 2.09
CA TYR A 144 19.26 2.29 2.75
C TYR A 144 19.79 0.84 2.74
N ALA A 145 21.08 0.71 2.44
CA ALA A 145 21.79 -0.57 2.53
C ALA A 145 21.73 -1.17 3.94
N ASN A 146 21.74 -2.50 4.03
CA ASN A 146 21.73 -3.24 5.31
C ASN A 146 20.49 -2.95 6.19
N THR A 147 19.36 -2.62 5.56
CA THR A 147 18.06 -2.47 6.23
C THR A 147 17.03 -3.42 5.61
N SER A 148 15.83 -3.49 6.18
CA SER A 148 14.69 -4.20 5.59
C SER A 148 13.92 -3.37 4.54
N GLN A 149 14.39 -2.16 4.22
CA GLN A 149 13.75 -1.27 3.27
C GLN A 149 13.69 -1.88 1.87
N GLY A 150 12.63 -1.55 1.16
CA GLY A 150 12.37 -2.03 -0.18
C GLY A 150 10.94 -1.80 -0.64
N ILE A 151 10.67 -2.29 -1.84
CA ILE A 151 9.43 -2.25 -2.56
C ILE A 151 9.14 -3.68 -2.97
N TYR A 152 7.96 -4.12 -2.56
CA TYR A 152 7.51 -5.49 -2.64
C TYR A 152 6.20 -5.50 -3.40
N TYR A 153 5.89 -6.60 -4.06
CA TYR A 153 4.57 -6.77 -4.65
C TYR A 153 4.05 -8.19 -4.54
N GLY A 154 2.75 -8.33 -4.44
CA GLY A 154 2.07 -9.60 -4.31
C GLY A 154 0.66 -9.53 -4.84
N THR A 155 0.14 -10.69 -5.25
CA THR A 155 -1.28 -10.83 -5.58
C THR A 155 -1.94 -11.68 -4.52
N GLU A 156 -3.06 -11.18 -4.00
CA GLU A 156 -3.94 -11.92 -3.14
C GLU A 156 -5.20 -12.38 -3.89
N ARG A 157 -5.87 -13.37 -3.30
CA ARG A 157 -7.10 -13.98 -3.82
C ARG A 157 -6.90 -14.65 -5.19
N ASN A 158 -8.00 -15.11 -5.77
CA ASN A 158 -8.04 -15.78 -7.06
C ASN A 158 -8.88 -14.97 -8.05
N ALA A 159 -8.62 -15.17 -9.34
CA ALA A 159 -9.44 -14.59 -10.40
C ALA A 159 -10.91 -15.01 -10.22
N PRO A 160 -11.90 -14.15 -10.55
CA PRO A 160 -11.75 -12.79 -11.11
C PRO A 160 -11.72 -11.67 -10.05
N ASN A 161 -11.35 -11.98 -8.80
CA ASN A 161 -11.39 -11.03 -7.68
C ASN A 161 -10.00 -10.84 -7.07
N ARG A 162 -8.95 -10.82 -7.89
CA ARG A 162 -7.57 -10.62 -7.42
C ARG A 162 -7.37 -9.20 -6.91
N THR A 163 -6.42 -9.08 -6.00
CA THR A 163 -5.94 -7.81 -5.48
C THR A 163 -4.42 -7.77 -5.64
N LEU A 164 -3.90 -6.75 -6.33
CA LEU A 164 -2.47 -6.54 -6.48
C LEU A 164 -2.06 -5.47 -5.47
N ILE A 165 -1.04 -5.77 -4.70
CA ILE A 165 -0.55 -4.89 -3.65
C ILE A 165 0.92 -4.64 -3.94
N PHE A 166 1.29 -3.36 -4.04
CA PHE A 166 2.67 -2.92 -3.84
C PHE A 166 2.81 -2.47 -2.40
N GLU A 167 3.90 -2.83 -1.76
CA GLU A 167 4.24 -2.40 -0.42
C GLU A 167 5.60 -1.75 -0.43
N CYS A 168 5.65 -0.49 0.01
CA CYS A 168 6.84 0.32 0.04
C CYS A 168 7.22 0.56 1.50
N TYR A 169 8.46 0.22 1.85
CA TYR A 169 9.09 0.55 3.12
C TYR A 169 10.43 1.23 2.84
N MET A 170 10.47 2.56 2.97
CA MET A 170 11.61 3.38 2.55
C MET A 170 11.85 4.50 3.57
N SER A 171 12.93 5.25 3.38
CA SER A 171 13.21 6.45 4.17
C SER A 171 13.41 7.67 3.28
N HIS A 172 13.38 8.87 3.84
CA HIS A 172 13.74 10.07 3.10
C HIS A 172 15.27 10.11 2.87
N TYR A 173 15.70 10.63 1.73
CA TYR A 173 17.11 10.83 1.40
C TYR A 173 17.82 11.67 2.48
N ASN A 174 19.03 11.26 2.87
CA ASN A 174 19.78 11.84 4.00
C ASN A 174 19.07 11.83 5.38
N GLN A 175 17.94 11.14 5.53
CA GLN A 175 17.17 11.07 6.77
C GLN A 175 16.73 9.64 7.08
N ALA A 176 17.71 8.75 7.34
CA ALA A 176 17.48 7.32 7.58
C ALA A 176 16.51 6.97 8.72
N SER A 177 16.22 7.92 9.62
CA SER A 177 15.24 7.75 10.71
C SER A 177 13.82 8.20 10.36
N GLN A 178 13.61 8.84 9.21
CA GLN A 178 12.29 9.17 8.70
C GLN A 178 11.82 8.02 7.82
N TYR A 179 10.86 7.25 8.30
CA TYR A 179 10.33 6.07 7.63
C TYR A 179 8.95 6.33 7.02
N TYR A 180 8.76 5.74 5.85
CA TYR A 180 7.54 5.75 5.07
C TYR A 180 7.18 4.30 4.75
N HIS A 181 6.04 3.87 5.28
CA HIS A 181 5.54 2.51 5.09
C HIS A 181 4.10 2.59 4.62
N PHE A 182 3.88 2.24 3.37
CA PHE A 182 2.56 2.30 2.75
C PHE A 182 2.35 1.20 1.72
N GLN A 183 1.09 0.94 1.42
CA GLN A 183 0.68 0.03 0.36
C GLN A 183 -0.10 0.77 -0.73
N VAL A 184 0.06 0.32 -1.98
CA VAL A 184 -0.75 0.69 -3.13
C VAL A 184 -1.52 -0.53 -3.60
N VAL A 185 -2.84 -0.44 -3.62
CA VAL A 185 -3.72 -1.58 -3.84
C VAL A 185 -4.58 -1.36 -5.08
N PHE A 186 -4.51 -2.31 -6.01
CA PHE A 186 -5.31 -2.37 -7.23
C PHE A 186 -6.26 -3.58 -7.19
N PHE A 187 -7.44 -3.42 -7.79
CA PHE A 187 -8.51 -4.41 -7.72
C PHE A 187 -8.91 -4.91 -9.10
N GLU A 188 -8.91 -6.22 -9.31
CA GLU A 188 -9.35 -6.81 -10.58
C GLU A 188 -10.85 -6.57 -10.83
N ALA A 189 -11.66 -6.68 -9.78
CA ALA A 189 -13.11 -6.50 -9.86
C ALA A 189 -13.57 -5.02 -9.83
N ALA A 190 -12.65 -4.07 -9.68
CA ALA A 190 -12.95 -2.63 -9.62
C ALA A 190 -11.89 -1.82 -10.40
N PRO A 191 -11.83 -1.96 -11.74
CA PRO A 191 -10.89 -1.21 -12.57
C PRO A 191 -11.12 0.30 -12.43
N GLY A 192 -10.02 1.06 -12.42
CA GLY A 192 -10.05 2.51 -12.22
C GLY A 192 -10.00 2.94 -10.74
N ILE A 193 -10.08 1.99 -9.80
CA ILE A 193 -9.89 2.23 -8.36
C ILE A 193 -8.47 1.88 -7.94
N VAL A 194 -7.82 2.79 -7.19
CA VAL A 194 -6.58 2.52 -6.46
C VAL A 194 -6.71 3.00 -5.02
N GLN A 195 -6.16 2.22 -4.08
CA GLN A 195 -6.10 2.60 -2.67
C GLN A 195 -4.67 2.77 -2.18
N TYR A 196 -4.44 3.78 -1.34
CA TYR A 196 -3.20 3.97 -0.60
C TYR A 196 -3.47 3.73 0.88
N LYS A 197 -2.72 2.82 1.50
CA LYS A 197 -2.82 2.52 2.95
C LYS A 197 -1.53 2.93 3.63
N TYR A 198 -1.60 3.80 4.62
CA TYR A 198 -0.43 4.29 5.36
C TYR A 198 -0.29 3.57 6.70
N PHE A 199 0.86 2.92 6.91
CA PHE A 199 1.25 2.34 8.19
C PHE A 199 2.14 3.33 8.97
N SER A 200 3.02 4.04 8.25
CA SER A 200 3.87 5.11 8.78
C SER A 200 4.15 6.17 7.71
N ALA A 201 4.15 7.43 8.12
CA ALA A 201 4.65 8.58 7.37
C ALA A 201 5.24 9.56 8.40
N SER A 202 6.56 9.58 8.54
CA SER A 202 7.23 10.18 9.71
C SER A 202 7.03 11.67 9.86
N ASP A 203 6.82 12.37 8.76
CA ASP A 203 6.66 13.82 8.64
C ASP A 203 5.19 14.25 8.41
N GLY A 204 4.26 13.29 8.39
CA GLY A 204 2.85 13.51 8.16
C GLY A 204 2.50 14.08 6.77
N GLY A 205 3.34 13.92 5.74
CA GLY A 205 3.04 14.41 4.39
C GLY A 205 3.43 15.87 4.13
N ILE A 206 4.32 16.44 4.94
CA ILE A 206 4.76 17.84 4.80
C ILE A 206 5.61 18.10 3.56
N SER A 207 6.32 17.09 3.04
CA SER A 207 7.07 17.12 1.78
C SER A 207 6.63 15.91 0.99
N CYS A 208 5.61 16.07 0.16
CA CYS A 208 5.19 15.03 -0.79
C CYS A 208 4.05 15.53 -1.66
N THR A 209 3.87 14.86 -2.79
CA THR A 209 2.62 14.88 -3.55
C THR A 209 1.88 13.56 -3.41
N ILE A 210 0.59 13.63 -3.07
CA ILE A 210 -0.30 12.46 -2.98
C ILE A 210 -1.46 12.62 -3.95
N GLY A 211 -1.61 11.66 -4.86
CA GLY A 211 -2.71 11.66 -5.81
C GLY A 211 -2.55 10.64 -6.93
N VAL A 212 -3.24 10.90 -8.04
CA VAL A 212 -3.19 10.10 -9.26
C VAL A 212 -3.39 11.02 -10.46
N GLN A 213 -2.67 10.78 -11.56
CA GLN A 213 -2.80 11.57 -12.80
C GLN A 213 -2.85 10.69 -14.05
N ALA A 214 -3.50 11.19 -15.09
CA ALA A 214 -3.56 10.53 -16.39
C ALA A 214 -2.32 10.81 -17.25
N SER A 215 -1.75 12.02 -17.13
CA SER A 215 -0.52 12.47 -17.79
C SER A 215 -0.12 13.84 -17.23
N SER A 216 1.02 14.37 -17.69
CA SER A 216 1.52 15.71 -17.33
C SER A 216 0.62 16.87 -17.74
N SER A 217 -0.39 16.63 -18.57
CA SER A 217 -1.40 17.63 -18.97
C SER A 217 -2.83 17.06 -18.93
N GLY A 218 -3.01 15.92 -18.29
CA GLY A 218 -4.27 15.16 -18.27
C GLY A 218 -5.10 15.45 -17.03
N SER A 219 -6.21 14.73 -16.90
CA SER A 219 -6.99 14.70 -15.66
C SER A 219 -6.15 14.18 -14.51
N PHE A 220 -6.39 14.70 -13.32
CA PHE A 220 -5.72 14.28 -12.09
C PHE A 220 -6.68 14.40 -10.91
N ILE A 221 -6.34 13.71 -9.83
CA ILE A 221 -6.95 13.88 -8.52
C ILE A 221 -5.80 14.10 -7.54
N GLN A 222 -5.68 15.31 -7.01
CA GLN A 222 -4.70 15.64 -5.97
C GLN A 222 -5.39 15.56 -4.61
N TYR A 223 -4.82 14.77 -3.72
CA TYR A 223 -5.23 14.75 -2.32
C TYR A 223 -4.44 15.79 -1.51
N SER A 224 -3.12 15.81 -1.65
CA SER A 224 -2.26 16.79 -0.99
C SER A 224 -0.99 17.09 -1.80
N PHE A 225 -0.41 18.25 -1.52
CA PHE A 225 0.92 18.68 -1.94
C PHE A 225 1.49 19.52 -0.80
N ASP A 226 2.67 19.15 -0.30
CA ASP A 226 3.40 19.85 0.78
C ASP A 226 2.50 20.26 1.95
N THR A 227 1.70 19.30 2.43
CA THR A 227 0.65 19.56 3.43
C THR A 227 0.90 18.72 4.68
N ALA A 228 1.41 19.38 5.72
CA ALA A 228 1.63 18.76 7.02
C ALA A 228 0.35 18.10 7.59
N ASN A 229 0.52 16.93 8.19
CA ASN A 229 -0.56 16.10 8.77
C ASN A 229 -1.65 15.68 7.77
N SER A 230 -1.36 15.68 6.47
CA SER A 230 -2.31 15.20 5.45
C SER A 230 -2.48 13.68 5.48
N VAL A 231 -1.47 12.96 5.97
CA VAL A 231 -1.49 11.51 6.17
C VAL A 231 -0.98 11.10 7.55
N PHE A 232 -1.50 9.99 8.07
CA PHE A 232 -1.14 9.44 9.36
C PHE A 232 -1.30 7.92 9.35
N SER A 233 -0.75 7.25 10.37
CA SER A 233 -0.87 5.80 10.52
C SER A 233 -2.32 5.35 10.53
N ARG A 234 -2.64 4.23 9.88
CA ARG A 234 -3.97 3.65 9.71
C ARG A 234 -4.91 4.45 8.79
N MET A 235 -4.39 5.39 8.04
CA MET A 235 -5.17 6.14 7.06
C MET A 235 -5.22 5.40 5.72
N MET A 236 -6.41 5.32 5.13
CA MET A 236 -6.61 4.83 3.77
C MET A 236 -7.16 5.95 2.89
N LEU A 237 -6.58 6.10 1.71
CA LEU A 237 -7.11 6.92 0.62
C LEU A 237 -7.63 6.02 -0.48
N THR A 238 -8.79 6.31 -1.03
CA THR A 238 -9.34 5.64 -2.21
C THR A 238 -9.54 6.65 -3.32
N PHE A 239 -8.93 6.41 -4.47
CA PHE A 239 -9.07 7.22 -5.67
C PHE A 239 -9.89 6.45 -6.71
N ASP A 240 -10.90 7.10 -7.26
CA ASP A 240 -11.70 6.60 -8.36
C ASP A 240 -11.44 7.45 -9.62
N THR A 241 -10.61 6.91 -10.51
CA THR A 241 -10.22 7.59 -11.75
C THR A 241 -11.32 7.60 -12.81
N ASN A 242 -12.39 6.83 -12.63
CA ASN A 242 -13.55 6.85 -13.53
C ASN A 242 -14.41 8.09 -13.29
N TYR A 243 -14.49 8.54 -12.03
CA TYR A 243 -15.32 9.67 -11.63
C TYR A 243 -14.53 10.89 -11.13
N GLY A 244 -13.21 10.78 -11.02
CA GLY A 244 -12.36 11.88 -10.55
C GLY A 244 -12.53 12.17 -9.06
N THR A 245 -12.80 11.16 -8.23
CA THR A 245 -13.08 11.35 -6.80
C THR A 245 -12.01 10.75 -5.90
N ALA A 246 -11.81 11.35 -4.74
CA ALA A 246 -10.98 10.81 -3.66
C ALA A 246 -11.79 10.78 -2.35
N THR A 247 -11.64 9.71 -1.59
CA THR A 247 -12.19 9.60 -0.23
C THR A 247 -11.11 9.13 0.74
N ASN A 248 -11.25 9.51 2.00
CA ASN A 248 -10.40 9.02 3.08
C ASN A 248 -11.22 8.22 4.10
N SER A 249 -10.55 7.27 4.74
CA SER A 249 -11.08 6.51 5.86
C SER A 249 -9.93 6.00 6.72
N THR A 250 -10.25 5.28 7.79
CA THR A 250 -9.27 4.52 8.56
C THR A 250 -9.43 3.02 8.33
N PHE A 251 -8.39 2.25 8.64
CA PHE A 251 -8.41 0.79 8.66
C PHE A 251 -7.84 0.26 9.97
#